data_AF-A0A4R1LXI4-F1
#
_entry.id   AF-A0A4R1LXI4-F1
#
_cell.length_a   1.000
_cell.length_b   1.000
_cell.length_c   1.000
_cell.angle_alpha   90.00
_cell.angle_beta   90.00
_cell.angle_gamma   90.00
#
_symmetry.space_group_name_H-M   'P 1'
#
loop_
_entity.id
_entity.type
_entity.pdbx_description
1 polymer ?
#
loop_
_entity_poly.entity_id
_entity_poly.type
_entity_poly.pdbx_seq_one_letter_code
_entity_poly.pdbx_strand_id
1 'polypeptide(L)'
;MTVEGKRVAVVAPAGVPDMDNLAQAICLLESWGLSVSVGAHVADRFRYLAGSHQHRTSDLLAALMDPAVDIISIARAGYGCAHVLSSLPTTVPCEKTVASGTLQSFGNEQMPWAPTHLQGLPNFAELSSQPLG
;
A
#
# COMPACT_ATOMS: atom_id res chain seq x y z
N MET A 1 6.71 -17.95 -5.25
CA MET A 1 6.81 -16.70 -6.05
C MET A 1 7.52 -15.69 -5.15
N THR A 2 8.80 -15.48 -5.37
CA THR A 2 9.67 -14.67 -4.49
C THR A 2 9.29 -13.19 -4.67
N VAL A 3 8.98 -12.50 -3.57
CA VAL A 3 8.60 -11.07 -3.58
C VAL A 3 9.83 -10.15 -3.58
N GLU A 4 11.00 -10.72 -3.37
CA GLU A 4 12.29 -10.03 -3.36
C GLU A 4 12.53 -9.23 -4.64
N GLY A 5 13.01 -7.99 -4.50
CA GLY A 5 13.31 -7.10 -5.62
C GLY A 5 12.10 -6.36 -6.20
N LYS A 6 10.87 -6.65 -5.74
CA LYS A 6 9.69 -5.88 -6.16
C LYS A 6 9.66 -4.48 -5.55
N ARG A 7 9.02 -3.56 -6.26
CA ARG A 7 8.84 -2.17 -5.81
C ARG A 7 7.45 -1.96 -5.25
N VAL A 8 7.41 -1.37 -4.06
CA VAL A 8 6.19 -1.03 -3.33
C VAL A 8 6.04 0.48 -3.28
N ALA A 9 4.94 1.02 -3.79
CA ALA A 9 4.58 2.43 -3.59
C ALA A 9 3.53 2.54 -2.49
N VAL A 10 3.79 3.34 -1.47
CA VAL A 10 2.89 3.59 -0.35
C VAL A 10 2.12 4.88 -0.58
N VAL A 11 0.78 4.82 -0.55
CA VAL A 11 -0.10 5.97 -0.83
C VAL A 11 -1.22 6.08 0.22
N ALA A 12 -1.74 7.29 0.43
CA ALA A 12 -2.82 7.56 1.37
C ALA A 12 -4.03 8.24 0.68
N PRO A 13 -4.81 7.51 -0.13
CA PRO A 13 -5.93 8.07 -0.87
C PRO A 13 -7.10 8.50 0.02
N ALA A 14 -7.08 8.21 1.33
CA ALA A 14 -8.12 8.66 2.25
C ALA A 14 -7.59 9.66 3.30
N GLY A 15 -7.14 9.17 4.45
CA GLY A 15 -6.89 9.98 5.66
C GLY A 15 -5.48 9.85 6.11
N VAL A 16 -5.09 10.72 7.04
CA VAL A 16 -3.72 10.76 7.53
C VAL A 16 -3.42 9.41 8.20
N PRO A 17 -2.43 8.64 7.71
CA PRO A 17 -1.98 7.44 8.38
C PRO A 17 -1.30 7.81 9.69
N ASP A 18 -1.20 6.84 10.59
CA ASP A 18 -0.31 6.95 11.74
C ASP A 18 1.14 6.81 11.26
N MET A 19 1.95 7.84 11.46
CA MET A 19 3.28 7.93 10.87
C MET A 19 4.28 6.95 11.51
N ASP A 20 4.13 6.63 12.79
CA ASP A 20 5.00 5.68 13.48
C ASP A 20 4.74 4.26 12.97
N ASN A 21 3.46 3.90 12.80
CA ASN A 21 3.09 2.61 12.22
C ASN A 21 3.47 2.50 10.75
N LEU A 22 3.36 3.59 9.99
CA LEU A 22 3.85 3.64 8.61
C LEU A 22 5.36 3.42 8.54
N ALA A 23 6.15 4.05 9.41
CA ALA A 23 7.59 3.85 9.45
C ALA A 23 7.97 2.39 9.76
N GLN A 24 7.32 1.79 10.77
CA GLN A 24 7.53 0.37 11.10
C GLN A 24 7.18 -0.55 9.92
N ALA A 25 6.09 -0.24 9.23
CA ALA A 25 5.66 -0.99 8.05
C ALA A 25 6.67 -0.92 6.90
N ILE A 26 7.24 0.27 6.65
CA ILE A 26 8.26 0.47 5.63
C ILE A 26 9.49 -0.39 5.98
N CYS A 27 9.97 -0.32 7.23
CA CYS A 27 11.11 -1.14 7.67
C CYS A 27 10.84 -2.64 7.51
N LEU A 28 9.62 -3.10 7.80
CA LEU A 28 9.24 -4.50 7.63
C LEU A 28 9.27 -4.92 6.16
N LEU A 29 8.69 -4.11 5.26
CA LEU A 29 8.69 -4.38 3.83
C LEU A 29 10.12 -4.42 3.26
N GLU A 30 10.95 -3.44 3.64
CA GLU A 30 12.36 -3.39 3.25
C GLU A 30 13.15 -4.60 3.77
N SER A 31 12.83 -5.11 4.97
CA SER A 31 13.46 -6.32 5.53
C SER A 31 13.20 -7.59 4.71
N TRP A 32 12.14 -7.61 3.89
CA TRP A 32 11.85 -8.70 2.96
C TRP A 32 12.49 -8.51 1.58
N GLY A 33 13.38 -7.52 1.42
CA GLY A 33 14.05 -7.22 0.16
C GLY A 33 13.18 -6.46 -0.84
N LEU A 34 12.10 -5.81 -0.38
CA LEU A 34 11.28 -4.93 -1.21
C LEU A 34 11.87 -3.52 -1.24
N SER A 35 11.78 -2.86 -2.39
CA SER A 35 12.12 -1.44 -2.51
C SER A 35 10.88 -0.59 -2.28
N VAL A 36 10.84 0.19 -1.20
CA VAL A 36 9.66 0.98 -0.83
C VAL A 36 9.82 2.44 -1.22
N SER A 37 8.80 3.01 -1.86
CA SER A 37 8.66 4.45 -2.11
C SER A 37 7.40 4.97 -1.42
N VAL A 38 7.44 6.19 -0.89
CA VAL A 38 6.31 6.82 -0.21
C VAL A 38 5.81 8.00 -1.05
N GLY A 39 4.49 8.08 -1.25
CA GLY A 39 3.85 9.19 -1.95
C GLY A 39 4.16 10.53 -1.30
N ALA A 40 4.28 11.58 -2.10
CA ALA A 40 4.77 12.88 -1.67
C ALA A 40 3.84 13.54 -0.63
N HIS A 41 2.56 13.19 -0.64
CA HIS A 41 1.52 13.81 0.18
C HIS A 41 0.96 12.87 1.25
N VAL A 42 1.58 11.71 1.49
CA VAL A 42 1.12 10.72 2.48
C VAL A 42 1.05 11.32 3.90
N ALA A 43 1.96 12.24 4.23
CA ALA A 43 2.01 12.93 5.51
C ALA A 43 1.23 14.27 5.54
N ASP A 44 0.67 14.71 4.41
CA ASP A 44 -0.08 15.95 4.35
C ASP A 44 -1.38 15.86 5.15
N ARG A 45 -1.88 17.00 5.60
CA ARG A 45 -3.15 17.07 6.35
C ARG A 45 -4.10 18.09 5.76
N PHE A 46 -5.28 17.61 5.37
CA PHE A 46 -6.41 18.45 5.00
C PHE A 46 -7.65 17.98 5.78
N ARG A 47 -7.95 18.68 6.88
CA ARG A 47 -8.96 18.23 7.86
C ARG A 47 -8.62 16.83 8.38
N TYR A 48 -9.44 15.82 8.06
CA TYR A 48 -9.23 14.42 8.41
C TYR A 48 -8.63 13.59 7.25
N LEU A 49 -8.31 14.23 6.12
CA LEU A 49 -7.76 13.61 4.91
C LEU A 49 -6.23 13.76 4.83
N ALA A 50 -5.56 12.81 4.16
CA ALA A 50 -4.12 12.86 3.88
C ALA A 50 -3.84 13.81 2.70
N GLY A 51 -3.96 15.11 2.94
CA GLY A 51 -3.88 16.13 1.89
C GLY A 51 -5.18 16.39 1.13
N SER A 52 -5.11 17.31 0.16
CA SER A 52 -6.23 17.72 -0.68
C SER A 52 -6.72 16.58 -1.57
N HIS A 53 -7.85 16.76 -2.27
CA HIS A 53 -8.27 15.80 -3.30
C HIS A 53 -7.18 15.67 -4.38
N GLN A 54 -6.60 16.78 -4.85
CA GLN A 54 -5.54 16.78 -5.85
C GLN A 54 -4.29 16.04 -5.39
N HIS A 55 -3.86 16.25 -4.15
CA HIS A 55 -2.67 15.58 -3.59
C HIS A 55 -2.86 14.05 -3.55
N ARG A 56 -4.00 13.60 -3.01
CA ARG A 56 -4.33 12.17 -2.90
C ARG A 56 -4.47 11.51 -4.27
N THR A 57 -5.10 12.20 -5.22
CA THR A 57 -5.22 11.73 -6.60
C THR A 57 -3.84 11.66 -7.26
N SER A 58 -2.99 12.67 -7.08
CA SER A 58 -1.64 12.72 -7.65
C SER A 58 -0.77 11.55 -7.18
N ASP A 59 -0.72 11.30 -5.87
CA ASP A 59 0.04 10.17 -5.31
C ASP A 59 -0.45 8.82 -5.85
N LEU A 60 -1.78 8.63 -5.90
CA LEU A 60 -2.38 7.40 -6.40
C LEU A 60 -2.11 7.19 -7.90
N LEU A 61 -2.22 8.26 -8.70
CA LEU A 61 -1.93 8.20 -10.13
C LEU A 61 -0.45 7.94 -10.40
N ALA A 62 0.46 8.57 -9.66
CA ALA A 62 1.89 8.31 -9.79
C ALA A 62 2.21 6.83 -9.54
N ALA A 63 1.66 6.24 -8.48
CA ALA A 63 1.86 4.82 -8.17
C ALA A 63 1.24 3.87 -9.22
N LEU A 64 0.05 4.21 -9.74
CA LEU A 64 -0.63 3.41 -10.78
C LEU A 64 0.06 3.49 -12.14
N MET A 65 0.59 4.67 -12.50
CA MET A 65 1.17 4.92 -13.82
C MET A 65 2.67 4.64 -13.91
N ASP A 66 3.39 4.50 -12.80
CA ASP A 66 4.80 4.14 -12.82
C ASP A 66 4.97 2.65 -13.17
N PRO A 67 5.51 2.28 -14.34
CA PRO A 67 5.66 0.88 -14.73
C PRO A 67 6.61 0.09 -13.84
N ALA A 68 7.45 0.77 -13.05
CA ALA A 68 8.38 0.12 -12.15
C ALA A 68 7.74 -0.30 -10.83
N VAL A 69 6.55 0.19 -10.48
CA VAL A 69 5.86 -0.18 -9.24
C VAL A 69 5.06 -1.45 -9.46
N ASP A 70 5.38 -2.51 -8.71
CA ASP A 70 4.66 -3.79 -8.74
C ASP A 70 3.49 -3.82 -7.74
N ILE A 71 3.68 -3.18 -6.58
CA ILE A 71 2.77 -3.26 -5.45
C ILE A 71 2.40 -1.85 -4.99
N ILE A 72 1.11 -1.59 -4.79
CA ILE A 72 0.60 -0.33 -4.22
C ILE A 72 0.05 -0.64 -2.83
N SER A 73 0.69 -0.09 -1.80
CA SER A 73 0.29 -0.22 -0.41
C SER A 73 -0.56 0.98 0.02
N ILE A 74 -1.79 0.73 0.45
CA ILE A 74 -2.69 1.77 0.94
C ILE A 74 -2.45 1.97 2.44
N ALA A 75 -1.68 3.01 2.79
CA ALA A 75 -1.35 3.34 4.18
C ALA A 75 -2.59 3.64 5.04
N ARG A 76 -3.61 4.26 4.43
CA ARG A 76 -4.88 4.54 5.08
C ARG A 76 -6.04 4.48 4.08
N ALA A 77 -6.85 3.43 4.19
CA ALA A 77 -8.11 3.29 3.46
C ALA A 77 -9.30 3.92 4.21
N GLY A 78 -10.39 4.22 3.51
CA GLY A 78 -11.66 4.63 4.12
C GLY A 78 -12.43 5.58 3.24
N TYR A 79 -13.35 6.35 3.82
CA TYR A 79 -14.31 7.18 3.05
C TYR A 79 -13.65 8.09 1.99
N GLY A 80 -12.47 8.64 2.30
CA GLY A 80 -11.74 9.48 1.36
C GLY A 80 -11.36 8.79 0.04
N CYS A 81 -11.29 7.45 -0.02
CA CYS A 81 -11.02 6.70 -1.25
C CYS A 81 -12.12 6.90 -2.30
N ALA A 82 -13.39 7.01 -1.87
CA ALA A 82 -14.50 7.22 -2.79
C ALA A 82 -14.36 8.55 -3.56
N HIS A 83 -13.70 9.54 -2.96
CA HIS A 83 -13.48 10.84 -3.59
C HIS A 83 -12.51 10.79 -4.76
N VAL A 84 -11.57 9.84 -4.78
CA VAL A 84 -10.53 9.75 -5.83
C VAL A 84 -10.90 8.75 -6.93
N LEU A 85 -11.98 7.98 -6.75
CA LEU A 85 -12.40 6.93 -7.66
C LEU A 85 -12.68 7.45 -9.08
N SER A 86 -13.29 8.62 -9.20
CA SER A 86 -13.59 9.26 -10.50
C SER A 86 -12.34 9.73 -11.24
N SER A 87 -11.20 9.82 -10.57
CA SER A 87 -9.92 10.23 -11.14
C SER A 87 -9.01 9.06 -11.47
N LEU A 88 -9.46 7.81 -11.27
CA LEU A 88 -8.67 6.65 -11.62
C LEU A 88 -8.50 6.53 -13.14
N PRO A 89 -7.33 6.07 -13.60
CA PRO A 89 -7.11 5.84 -15.01
C PRO A 89 -7.94 4.63 -15.46
N THR A 90 -8.41 4.65 -16.71
CA THR A 90 -9.16 3.53 -17.28
C THR A 90 -8.27 2.32 -17.58
N THR A 91 -6.97 2.55 -17.73
CA THR A 91 -5.95 1.53 -17.98
C THR A 91 -4.69 1.81 -17.16
N VAL A 92 -3.98 0.75 -16.80
CA VAL A 92 -2.66 0.81 -16.16
C VAL A 92 -1.61 0.17 -17.08
N PRO A 93 -0.35 0.63 -17.06
CA PRO A 93 0.68 0.20 -18.02
C PRO A 93 1.15 -1.25 -17.79
N CYS A 94 1.04 -1.77 -16.56
CA CYS A 94 1.43 -3.11 -16.18
C CYS A 94 0.49 -3.65 -15.10
N GLU A 95 0.54 -4.96 -14.85
CA GLU A 95 -0.20 -5.59 -13.75
C GLU A 95 0.30 -5.07 -12.40
N LYS A 96 -0.64 -4.72 -11.51
CA LYS A 96 -0.36 -4.12 -10.20
C LYS A 96 -1.03 -4.95 -9.11
N THR A 97 -0.31 -5.22 -8.03
CA THR A 97 -0.91 -5.74 -6.80
C THR A 97 -1.29 -4.57 -5.89
N VAL A 98 -2.58 -4.39 -5.59
CA VAL A 98 -3.02 -3.37 -4.62
C VAL A 98 -3.29 -4.03 -3.27
N ALA A 99 -2.52 -3.66 -2.26
CA ALA A 99 -2.65 -4.15 -0.90
C ALA A 99 -3.29 -3.07 -0.02
N SER A 100 -4.39 -3.43 0.64
CA SER A 100 -5.07 -2.59 1.64
C SER A 100 -5.17 -3.36 2.94
N GLY A 101 -4.50 -2.87 3.98
CA GLY A 101 -4.52 -3.44 5.33
C GLY A 101 -3.76 -2.53 6.29
N THR A 102 -4.23 -2.41 7.53
CA THR A 102 -3.51 -1.64 8.53
C THR A 102 -2.26 -2.43 8.93
N LEU A 103 -1.07 -1.93 8.58
CA LEU A 103 0.19 -2.58 8.97
C LEU A 103 0.41 -2.63 10.51
N GLN A 104 -0.45 -1.93 11.28
CA GLN A 104 -0.59 -2.07 12.75
C GLN A 104 -0.89 -3.52 13.19
N SER A 105 -1.45 -4.39 12.33
CA SER A 105 -1.78 -5.76 12.74
C SER A 105 -0.64 -6.77 12.60
N PHE A 106 0.57 -6.36 12.17
CA PHE A 106 1.72 -7.27 12.13
C PHE A 106 2.39 -7.45 13.49
N GLY A 107 2.14 -6.54 14.43
CA GLY A 107 2.79 -6.53 15.76
C GLY A 107 1.97 -7.16 16.90
N ASN A 108 0.78 -7.71 16.65
CA ASN A 108 -0.03 -8.33 17.70
C ASN A 108 -0.74 -9.56 17.16
N GLU A 109 -0.45 -10.72 17.75
CA GLU A 109 -1.07 -12.01 17.43
C GLU A 109 -2.60 -11.91 17.38
N GLN A 110 -3.19 -12.60 16.39
CA GLN A 110 -4.64 -12.81 16.11
C GLN A 110 -5.26 -11.84 15.08
N MET A 111 -5.34 -12.28 13.82
CA MET A 111 -5.91 -11.55 12.70
C MET A 111 -7.21 -12.24 12.19
N PRO A 112 -8.39 -11.59 12.25
CA PRO A 112 -9.67 -12.16 11.80
C PRO A 112 -10.08 -11.77 10.35
N TRP A 113 -9.18 -11.20 9.54
CA TRP A 113 -9.51 -10.86 8.16
C TRP A 113 -8.66 -11.68 7.18
N ALA A 114 -9.30 -12.65 6.51
CA ALA A 114 -8.73 -13.33 5.37
C ALA A 114 -8.87 -12.43 4.12
N PRO A 115 -7.84 -12.29 3.27
CA PRO A 115 -7.97 -11.58 2.01
C PRO A 115 -8.94 -12.32 1.08
N THR A 116 -9.85 -11.58 0.44
CA THR A 116 -10.64 -12.11 -0.69
C THR A 116 -9.68 -12.39 -1.84
N HIS A 117 -9.41 -13.67 -2.07
CA HIS A 117 -8.55 -14.19 -3.13
C HIS A 117 -9.20 -13.89 -4.50
N LEU A 118 -8.55 -13.09 -5.34
CA LEU A 118 -8.52 -13.37 -6.78
C LEU A 118 -7.33 -14.30 -6.98
N GLN A 119 -7.62 -15.52 -7.43
CA GLN A 119 -6.77 -16.71 -7.33
C GLN A 119 -5.32 -16.49 -7.82
N GLY A 120 -4.35 -16.97 -7.03
CA GLY A 120 -3.00 -17.29 -7.53
C GLY A 120 -1.81 -16.80 -6.70
N LEU A 121 -2.00 -15.96 -5.68
CA LEU A 121 -0.91 -15.49 -4.83
C LEU A 121 -0.93 -16.15 -3.45
N PRO A 122 0.24 -16.51 -2.88
CA PRO A 122 0.32 -17.10 -1.54
C PRO A 122 -0.24 -16.11 -0.52
N ASN A 123 -0.85 -16.66 0.53
CA ASN A 123 -1.27 -15.88 1.68
C ASN A 123 -0.04 -15.22 2.31
N PHE A 124 -0.16 -14.01 2.81
CA PHE A 124 0.95 -13.27 3.40
C PHE A 124 1.61 -14.01 4.57
N ALA A 125 0.84 -14.83 5.30
CA ALA A 125 1.36 -15.76 6.32
C ALA A 125 2.31 -16.84 5.76
N GLU A 126 2.14 -17.23 4.49
CA GLU A 126 3.03 -18.17 3.79
C GLU A 126 4.32 -17.50 3.33
N LEU A 127 4.34 -16.17 3.18
CA LEU A 127 5.56 -15.41 2.88
C LEU A 127 6.42 -15.22 4.13
N SER A 128 5.82 -15.04 5.31
CA SER A 128 6.54 -14.86 6.59
C SER A 128 7.11 -16.14 7.20
N SER A 129 6.72 -17.31 6.67
CA SER A 129 7.12 -18.63 7.20
C SER A 129 8.19 -19.33 6.36
N GLN A 130 8.70 -18.68 5.31
CA GLN A 130 9.80 -19.23 4.53
C GLN A 130 11.13 -18.95 5.26
N PRO A 131 11.98 -19.97 5.47
CA PRO A 131 13.27 -19.74 6.10
C PRO A 131 14.11 -18.80 5.22
N LEU A 132 14.67 -17.77 5.85
CA LEU A 132 15.71 -16.92 5.25
C LEU A 132 16.90 -17.83 4.93
N GLY A 133 17.08 -18.13 3.64
CA GLY A 133 18.21 -18.89 3.11
C GLY A 133 19.49 -18.05 3.10
#